data_AF-A0A0G0YQB4-F1
#
_entry.id   AF-A0A0G0YQB4-F1
#
_cell.length_a   1.000
_cell.length_b   1.000
_cell.length_c   1.000
_cell.angle_alpha   90.00
_cell.angle_beta   90.00
_cell.angle_gamma   90.00
#
_symmetry.space_group_name_H-M   'P 1'
#
loop_
_entity.id
_entity.type
_entity.pdbx_description
1 polymer ?
#
loop_
_entity_poly.entity_id
_entity_poly.type
_entity_poly.pdbx_seq_one_letter_code
_entity_poly.pdbx_strand_id
1 'polypeptide(L)'
;MSEYYNPKRTRNLFDPNSEKPFKLSRSKIDLFLECARCFYLDRRLGVARPPGFPFSLNSAVDSLLKKEFDIHRAGKTQHPLMKQYGIDAVPFNHESINEWRDTFKGVQYLHKSTNFIVTGAVDDVWVNPDKELSVVDYKATAKSGEVTLDAEWQGGYKRQVETYQWLFRKNGYLVSDTAYFVYANGITDKKAFDGKLEFNIKIIPYNGNDAWVESALKAARLCLDADKLPEESRECDYCRYRKSVEELHMH
;
A
#
# COMPACT_ATOMS: atom_id res chain seq x y z
N MET A 1 -2.36 -6.85 -22.67
CA MET A 1 -2.49 -5.63 -21.82
C MET A 1 -3.84 -4.95 -21.97
N SER A 2 -4.41 -4.84 -23.17
CA SER A 2 -5.75 -4.24 -23.39
C SER A 2 -6.88 -4.93 -22.63
N GLU A 3 -6.81 -6.25 -22.42
CA GLU A 3 -7.79 -6.99 -21.62
C GLU A 3 -7.85 -6.57 -20.14
N TYR A 4 -6.77 -5.97 -19.62
CA TYR A 4 -6.63 -5.60 -18.21
C TYR A 4 -6.84 -4.10 -17.95
N TYR A 5 -7.00 -3.29 -19.00
CA TYR A 5 -7.19 -1.85 -18.89
C TYR A 5 -8.47 -1.41 -19.59
N ASN A 6 -9.46 -0.98 -18.79
CA ASN A 6 -10.65 -0.35 -19.30
C ASN A 6 -10.52 1.18 -19.17
N PRO A 7 -10.36 1.91 -20.29
CA PRO A 7 -10.14 3.37 -20.26
C PRO A 7 -11.36 4.16 -19.78
N LYS A 8 -12.57 3.58 -19.77
CA LYS A 8 -13.81 4.23 -19.32
C LYS A 8 -14.64 3.26 -18.49
N ARG A 9 -14.24 3.08 -17.24
CA ARG A 9 -14.97 2.24 -16.28
C ARG A 9 -16.25 2.95 -15.83
N THR A 10 -17.38 2.23 -15.78
CA THR A 10 -18.69 2.75 -15.36
C THR A 10 -19.09 2.36 -13.92
N ARG A 11 -18.30 1.48 -13.28
CA ARG A 11 -18.56 0.98 -11.91
C ARG A 11 -17.54 1.51 -10.91
N ASN A 12 -17.92 1.52 -9.64
CA ASN A 12 -17.08 2.00 -8.53
C ASN A 12 -16.55 3.43 -8.79
N LEU A 13 -17.48 4.28 -9.24
CA LEU A 13 -17.30 5.71 -9.39
C LEU A 13 -17.95 6.43 -8.22
N PHE A 14 -17.32 7.51 -7.80
CA PHE A 14 -17.83 8.37 -6.76
C PHE A 14 -18.93 9.28 -7.30
N ASP A 15 -20.06 9.32 -6.59
CA ASP A 15 -21.23 10.17 -6.88
C ASP A 15 -21.45 11.07 -5.64
N PRO A 16 -21.47 12.43 -5.74
CA PRO A 16 -21.56 13.28 -4.54
C PRO A 16 -22.95 13.22 -3.93
N ASN A 17 -23.96 12.88 -4.75
CA ASN A 17 -25.36 12.83 -4.38
C ASN A 17 -25.71 11.47 -3.75
N SER A 18 -24.81 10.49 -3.81
CA SER A 18 -25.00 9.20 -3.19
C SER A 18 -24.79 9.30 -1.67
N GLU A 19 -25.80 8.89 -0.91
CA GLU A 19 -25.70 8.72 0.55
C GLU A 19 -24.90 7.47 0.94
N LYS A 20 -24.69 6.53 0.01
CA LYS A 20 -23.95 5.29 0.27
C LYS A 20 -22.47 5.58 0.48
N PRO A 21 -21.81 4.93 1.46
CA PRO A 21 -20.38 5.06 1.63
C PRO A 21 -19.60 4.66 0.39
N PHE A 22 -18.54 5.40 0.08
CA PHE A 22 -17.67 5.12 -1.06
C PHE A 22 -16.39 4.41 -0.61
N LYS A 23 -16.10 3.23 -1.18
CA LYS A 23 -14.90 2.47 -0.85
C LYS A 23 -13.66 3.12 -1.48
N LEU A 24 -12.70 3.49 -0.64
CA LEU A 24 -11.47 4.16 -1.03
C LEU A 24 -10.26 3.38 -0.49
N SER A 25 -9.49 2.77 -1.39
CA SER A 25 -8.30 2.02 -0.97
C SER A 25 -7.12 2.93 -0.67
N ARG A 26 -6.19 2.43 0.15
CA ARG A 26 -4.85 2.99 0.39
C ARG A 26 -4.20 3.49 -0.91
N SER A 27 -4.26 2.68 -1.98
CA SER A 27 -3.70 3.04 -3.30
C SER A 27 -4.32 4.24 -3.97
N LYS A 28 -5.58 4.54 -3.67
CA LYS A 28 -6.27 5.69 -4.23
C LYS A 28 -6.07 6.94 -3.39
N ILE A 29 -5.82 6.80 -2.09
CA ILE A 29 -5.35 7.91 -1.24
C ILE A 29 -3.97 8.37 -1.73
N ASP A 30 -3.08 7.43 -2.01
CA ASP A 30 -1.74 7.74 -2.52
C ASP A 30 -1.80 8.38 -3.92
N LEU A 31 -2.67 7.88 -4.80
CA LEU A 31 -2.95 8.51 -6.10
C LEU A 31 -3.41 9.98 -5.94
N PHE A 32 -4.24 10.26 -4.93
CA PHE A 32 -4.68 11.62 -4.62
C PHE A 32 -3.51 12.51 -4.22
N LEU A 33 -2.65 12.03 -3.32
CA LEU A 33 -1.46 12.76 -2.87
C LEU A 33 -0.46 13.00 -4.01
N GLU A 34 -0.32 12.05 -4.93
CA GLU A 34 0.52 12.21 -6.12
C GLU A 34 -0.06 13.21 -7.12
N CYS A 35 -1.36 13.12 -7.40
CA CYS A 35 -2.05 14.00 -8.34
C CYS A 35 -3.57 13.96 -8.18
N ALA A 36 -4.13 15.05 -7.65
CA ALA A 36 -5.58 15.24 -7.51
C ALA A 36 -6.34 15.08 -8.84
N ARG A 37 -5.80 15.58 -9.97
CA ARG A 37 -6.40 15.40 -11.30
C ARG A 37 -6.52 13.94 -11.71
N CYS A 38 -5.45 13.14 -11.57
CA CYS A 38 -5.51 11.71 -11.89
C CYS A 38 -6.45 10.96 -10.96
N PHE A 39 -6.47 11.32 -9.68
CA PHE A 39 -7.40 10.76 -8.72
C PHE A 39 -8.86 11.05 -9.08
N TYR A 40 -9.19 12.30 -9.39
CA TYR A 40 -10.51 12.71 -9.83
C TYR A 40 -10.92 11.96 -11.11
N LEU A 41 -10.06 11.95 -12.13
CA LEU A 41 -10.35 11.22 -13.38
C LEU A 41 -10.65 9.74 -13.11
N ASP A 42 -9.91 9.09 -12.22
CA ASP A 42 -10.04 7.66 -11.94
C ASP A 42 -11.27 7.32 -11.07
N ARG A 43 -11.49 8.07 -9.98
CA ARG A 43 -12.57 7.81 -9.02
C ARG A 43 -13.88 8.47 -9.41
N ARG A 44 -13.87 9.62 -10.06
CA ARG A 44 -15.08 10.36 -10.44
C ARG A 44 -15.49 10.10 -11.88
N LEU A 45 -14.56 10.12 -12.81
CA LEU A 45 -14.86 10.06 -14.26
C LEU A 45 -14.55 8.71 -14.91
N GLY A 46 -14.01 7.75 -14.16
CA GLY A 46 -13.77 6.38 -14.62
C GLY A 46 -12.57 6.22 -15.56
N VAL A 47 -11.69 7.21 -15.66
CA VAL A 47 -10.48 7.20 -16.50
C VAL A 47 -9.25 7.05 -15.60
N ALA A 48 -8.80 5.80 -15.43
CA ALA A 48 -7.60 5.49 -14.65
C ALA A 48 -6.33 5.78 -15.44
N ARG A 49 -5.20 5.92 -14.73
CA ARG A 49 -3.87 5.82 -15.37
C ARG A 49 -3.69 4.40 -15.94
N PRO A 50 -3.07 4.22 -17.12
CA PRO A 50 -2.61 2.91 -17.56
C PRO A 50 -1.75 2.25 -16.46
N PRO A 51 -2.04 0.99 -16.10
CA PRO A 51 -1.29 0.30 -15.05
C PRO A 51 0.12 -0.04 -15.53
N GLY A 52 1.05 -0.15 -14.57
CA GLY A 52 2.38 -0.72 -14.83
C GLY A 52 2.34 -2.24 -15.00
N PHE A 53 3.51 -2.83 -15.25
CA PHE A 53 3.66 -4.28 -15.32
C PHE A 53 3.50 -4.95 -13.94
N PRO A 54 2.97 -6.18 -13.87
CA PRO A 54 2.88 -6.91 -12.62
C PRO A 54 4.28 -7.35 -12.15
N PHE A 55 4.54 -7.24 -10.84
CA PHE A 55 5.76 -7.75 -10.20
C PHE A 55 5.53 -9.17 -9.66
N SER A 56 5.39 -10.14 -10.55
CA SER A 56 5.02 -11.52 -10.19
C SER A 56 6.07 -12.24 -9.33
N LEU A 57 7.37 -12.00 -9.56
CA LEU A 57 8.44 -12.52 -8.70
C LEU A 57 8.37 -11.94 -7.28
N ASN A 58 8.17 -10.63 -7.15
CA ASN A 58 8.02 -9.98 -5.85
C ASN A 58 6.80 -10.53 -5.11
N SER A 59 5.70 -10.76 -5.84
CA SER A 59 4.48 -11.36 -5.29
C SER A 59 4.68 -12.80 -4.83
N ALA A 60 5.54 -13.57 -5.52
CA ALA A 60 5.91 -14.93 -5.10
C ALA A 60 6.74 -14.93 -3.82
N VAL A 61 7.69 -14.00 -3.68
CA VAL A 61 8.48 -13.82 -2.45
C VAL A 61 7.57 -13.45 -1.28
N ASP A 62 6.67 -12.48 -1.46
CA ASP A 62 5.65 -12.10 -0.48
C ASP A 62 4.80 -13.30 -0.04
N SER A 63 4.31 -14.09 -1.00
CA SER A 63 3.50 -15.28 -0.73
C SER A 63 4.25 -16.35 0.08
N LEU A 64 5.56 -16.51 -0.16
CA LEU A 64 6.40 -17.45 0.57
C LEU A 64 6.71 -16.95 1.99
N LEU A 65 7.02 -15.66 2.16
CA LEU A 65 7.17 -15.04 3.47
C LEU A 65 5.89 -15.20 4.30
N LYS A 66 4.71 -14.94 3.70
CA LYS A 66 3.42 -15.15 4.38
C LYS A 66 3.29 -16.58 4.90
N LYS A 67 3.60 -17.60 4.08
CA LYS A 67 3.57 -19.01 4.52
C LYS A 67 4.56 -19.30 5.65
N GLU A 68 5.77 -18.76 5.57
CA GLU A 68 6.80 -18.93 6.60
C GLU A 68 6.33 -18.35 7.95
N PHE A 69 5.83 -17.10 7.95
CA PHE A 69 5.27 -16.48 9.14
C PHE A 69 3.96 -17.14 9.62
N ASP A 70 3.17 -17.76 8.73
CA ASP A 70 1.97 -18.54 9.08
C ASP A 70 2.29 -19.77 9.95
N ILE A 71 3.41 -20.45 9.70
CA ILE A 71 3.89 -21.56 10.54
C ILE A 71 4.14 -21.07 11.97
N HIS A 72 4.82 -19.92 12.09
CA HIS A 72 5.14 -19.32 13.39
C HIS A 72 3.90 -18.79 14.11
N ARG A 73 2.94 -18.20 13.39
CA ARG A 73 1.64 -17.77 13.94
C ARG A 73 0.85 -18.94 14.52
N ALA A 74 0.74 -20.04 13.79
CA ALA A 74 0.04 -21.24 14.25
C ALA A 74 0.72 -21.86 15.48
N GLY A 75 2.05 -21.88 15.49
CA GLY A 75 2.84 -22.36 16.63
C GLY A 75 2.94 -21.38 17.81
N LYS A 76 2.44 -20.14 17.68
CA LYS A 76 2.65 -19.05 18.65
C LYS A 76 4.13 -18.86 19.00
N THR A 77 5.00 -18.95 18.00
CA THR A 77 6.45 -18.84 18.16
C THR A 77 6.99 -17.59 17.50
N GLN A 78 8.10 -17.09 18.03
CA GLN A 78 8.85 -16.00 17.44
C GLN A 78 9.63 -16.48 16.21
N HIS A 79 9.58 -15.70 15.13
CA HIS A 79 10.29 -15.99 13.88
C HIS A 79 11.82 -15.87 14.06
N PRO A 80 12.66 -16.70 13.40
CA PRO A 80 14.12 -16.58 13.46
C PRO A 80 14.65 -15.18 13.12
N LEU A 81 14.09 -14.53 12.08
CA LEU A 81 14.41 -13.14 11.75
C LEU A 81 14.11 -12.17 12.91
N MET A 82 12.99 -12.32 13.62
CA MET A 82 12.70 -11.46 14.77
C MET A 82 13.77 -11.63 15.87
N LYS A 83 14.20 -12.87 16.16
CA LYS A 83 15.28 -13.15 17.12
C LYS A 83 16.60 -12.52 16.72
N GLN A 84 16.98 -12.70 15.45
CA GLN A 84 18.21 -12.14 14.90
C GLN A 84 18.26 -10.62 15.04
N TYR A 85 17.12 -9.94 14.90
CA TYR A 85 17.01 -8.48 14.97
C TYR A 85 16.59 -7.97 16.37
N GLY A 86 16.49 -8.84 17.38
CA GLY A 86 16.13 -8.44 18.75
C GLY A 86 14.71 -7.92 18.91
N ILE A 87 13.78 -8.33 18.04
CA ILE A 87 12.37 -7.90 18.05
C ILE A 87 11.56 -8.86 18.92
N ASP A 88 11.15 -8.42 20.11
CA ASP A 88 10.32 -9.20 21.03
C ASP A 88 8.84 -9.17 20.61
N ALA A 89 8.50 -9.93 19.58
CA ALA A 89 7.15 -10.06 19.06
C ALA A 89 6.92 -11.46 18.46
N VAL A 90 5.65 -11.80 18.25
CA VAL A 90 5.23 -12.97 17.46
C VAL A 90 4.22 -12.54 16.40
N PRO A 91 4.05 -13.30 15.30
CA PRO A 91 3.00 -13.02 14.33
C PRO A 91 1.63 -13.04 15.01
N PHE A 92 0.83 -11.99 14.81
CA PHE A 92 -0.41 -11.80 15.54
C PHE A 92 -1.47 -12.80 15.09
N ASN A 93 -1.96 -13.61 16.02
CA ASN A 93 -3.00 -14.58 15.76
C ASN A 93 -4.38 -13.97 16.03
N HIS A 94 -5.15 -13.73 14.97
CA HIS A 94 -6.48 -13.13 15.03
C HIS A 94 -7.41 -13.78 14.00
N GLU A 95 -8.69 -13.93 14.33
CA GLU A 95 -9.68 -14.56 13.44
C GLU A 95 -9.79 -13.86 12.07
N SER A 96 -9.62 -12.54 12.06
CA SER A 96 -9.69 -11.70 10.86
C SER A 96 -8.37 -11.61 10.08
N ILE A 97 -7.27 -12.28 10.48
CA ILE A 97 -5.95 -12.10 9.85
C ILE A 97 -5.97 -12.41 8.35
N ASN A 98 -6.74 -13.42 7.93
CA ASN A 98 -6.91 -13.78 6.53
C ASN A 98 -7.68 -12.71 5.75
N GLU A 99 -8.68 -12.08 6.39
CA GLU A 99 -9.43 -10.97 5.79
C GLU A 99 -8.56 -9.72 5.64
N TRP A 100 -7.77 -9.40 6.67
CA TRP A 100 -6.86 -8.25 6.66
C TRP A 100 -5.78 -8.36 5.58
N ARG A 101 -5.40 -9.58 5.20
CA ARG A 101 -4.42 -9.87 4.14
C ARG A 101 -5.04 -10.01 2.74
N ASP A 102 -6.36 -10.10 2.61
CA ASP A 102 -7.05 -10.22 1.32
C ASP A 102 -7.17 -8.85 0.65
N THR A 103 -6.61 -8.69 -0.55
CA THR A 103 -6.59 -7.40 -1.28
C THR A 103 -7.98 -6.90 -1.69
N PHE A 104 -9.00 -7.77 -1.74
CA PHE A 104 -10.38 -7.39 -2.02
C PHE A 104 -11.17 -6.99 -0.76
N LYS A 105 -10.75 -7.49 0.40
CA LYS A 105 -11.38 -7.19 1.70
C LYS A 105 -10.57 -6.19 2.49
N GLY A 106 -9.39 -6.59 2.97
CA GLY A 106 -8.46 -5.79 3.77
C GLY A 106 -9.04 -5.38 5.12
N VAL A 107 -8.22 -4.69 5.91
CA VAL A 107 -8.69 -3.91 7.04
C VAL A 107 -9.57 -2.79 6.51
N GLN A 108 -10.72 -2.53 7.14
CA GLN A 108 -11.65 -1.49 6.72
C GLN A 108 -12.04 -0.59 7.88
N TYR A 109 -12.31 0.68 7.58
CA TYR A 109 -12.90 1.62 8.52
C TYR A 109 -13.81 2.63 7.81
N LEU A 110 -15.00 2.86 8.36
CA LEU A 110 -15.90 3.90 7.88
C LEU A 110 -15.51 5.26 8.47
N HIS A 111 -14.86 6.08 7.65
CA HIS A 111 -14.55 7.45 8.00
C HIS A 111 -15.81 8.33 7.87
N LYS A 112 -16.54 8.48 8.98
CA LYS A 112 -17.86 9.14 9.03
C LYS A 112 -17.88 10.54 8.40
N SER A 113 -16.82 11.33 8.59
CA SER A 113 -16.81 12.73 8.14
C SER A 113 -16.75 12.89 6.61
N THR A 114 -16.23 11.89 5.89
CA THR A 114 -16.17 11.91 4.41
C THR A 114 -17.09 10.88 3.76
N ASN A 115 -17.73 10.04 4.57
CA ASN A 115 -18.49 8.86 4.13
C ASN A 115 -17.64 7.89 3.28
N PHE A 116 -16.35 7.75 3.59
CA PHE A 116 -15.46 6.79 2.92
C PHE A 116 -15.32 5.50 3.73
N ILE A 117 -15.42 4.36 3.06
CA ILE A 117 -14.89 3.09 3.58
C ILE A 117 -13.43 3.02 3.17
N VAL A 118 -12.53 3.40 4.08
CA VAL A 118 -11.09 3.32 3.86
C VAL A 118 -10.67 1.86 4.00
N THR A 119 -9.84 1.37 3.08
CA THR A 119 -9.43 -0.04 3.06
C THR A 119 -7.97 -0.24 2.68
N GLY A 120 -7.34 -1.26 3.25
CA GLY A 120 -5.98 -1.65 2.95
C GLY A 120 -5.70 -3.09 3.35
N ALA A 121 -4.97 -3.83 2.51
CA ALA A 121 -4.54 -5.18 2.84
C ALA A 121 -3.08 -5.16 3.32
N VAL A 122 -2.85 -5.67 4.52
CA VAL A 122 -1.51 -5.78 5.11
C VAL A 122 -0.84 -7.07 4.67
N ASP A 123 0.48 -7.12 4.74
CA ASP A 123 1.19 -8.38 4.52
C ASP A 123 1.22 -9.22 5.80
N ASP A 124 1.52 -8.57 6.94
CA ASP A 124 1.44 -9.18 8.25
C ASP A 124 1.24 -8.14 9.37
N VAL A 125 0.96 -8.64 10.58
CA VAL A 125 0.89 -7.88 11.82
C VAL A 125 1.59 -8.69 12.90
N TRP A 126 2.46 -8.05 13.65
CA TRP A 126 3.14 -8.67 14.79
C TRP A 126 2.60 -8.09 16.10
N VAL A 127 2.67 -8.85 17.18
CA VAL A 127 2.23 -8.44 18.52
C VAL A 127 3.34 -8.66 19.54
N ASN A 128 3.60 -7.66 20.37
CA ASN A 128 4.56 -7.75 21.47
C ASN A 128 3.87 -8.24 22.77
N PRO A 129 4.62 -8.50 23.87
CA PRO A 129 4.03 -8.91 25.14
C PRO A 129 2.98 -7.94 25.70
N ASP A 130 3.14 -6.64 25.45
CA ASP A 130 2.25 -5.55 25.88
C ASP A 130 0.96 -5.44 25.06
N LYS A 131 0.74 -6.37 24.11
CA LYS A 131 -0.42 -6.40 23.19
C LYS A 131 -0.47 -5.22 22.22
N GLU A 132 0.65 -4.54 22.02
CA GLU A 132 0.80 -3.54 20.99
C GLU A 132 1.09 -4.21 19.64
N LEU A 133 0.34 -3.79 18.61
CA LEU A 133 0.49 -4.30 17.26
C LEU A 133 1.52 -3.49 16.47
N SER A 134 2.41 -4.16 15.76
CA SER A 134 3.28 -3.57 14.75
C SER A 134 2.80 -3.97 13.36
N VAL A 135 2.59 -3.00 12.47
CA VAL A 135 2.30 -3.26 11.06
C VAL A 135 3.56 -3.73 10.35
N VAL A 136 3.42 -4.73 9.49
CA VAL A 136 4.54 -5.32 8.76
C VAL A 136 4.23 -5.38 7.27
N ASP A 137 5.22 -4.97 6.48
CA ASP A 137 5.09 -4.89 5.02
C ASP A 137 6.29 -5.57 4.35
N TYR A 138 6.01 -6.39 3.35
CA TYR A 138 7.02 -7.22 2.69
C TYR A 138 7.46 -6.56 1.39
N LYS A 139 8.76 -6.33 1.26
CA LYS A 139 9.36 -5.75 0.07
C LYS A 139 10.34 -6.73 -0.55
N ALA A 140 10.31 -6.85 -1.87
CA ALA A 140 11.28 -7.59 -2.63
C ALA A 140 11.88 -6.70 -3.72
N THR A 141 13.17 -6.85 -3.98
CA THR A 141 13.88 -6.18 -5.07
C THR A 141 15.11 -6.99 -5.45
N ALA A 142 15.86 -6.55 -6.46
CA ALA A 142 17.19 -7.07 -6.79
C ALA A 142 18.05 -5.89 -7.22
N LYS A 143 18.85 -5.36 -6.29
CA LYS A 143 19.76 -4.24 -6.53
C LYS A 143 21.13 -4.49 -5.92
N SER A 144 22.15 -3.89 -6.50
CA SER A 144 23.48 -3.83 -5.89
C SER A 144 23.45 -3.00 -4.61
N GLY A 145 24.14 -3.47 -3.57
CA GLY A 145 24.24 -2.77 -2.29
C GLY A 145 23.07 -3.01 -1.33
N GLU A 146 23.03 -2.23 -0.26
CA GLU A 146 22.09 -2.44 0.85
C GLU A 146 20.69 -1.87 0.57
N VAL A 147 19.66 -2.57 1.04
CA VAL A 147 18.28 -2.07 1.04
C VAL A 147 18.06 -1.10 2.21
N THR A 148 17.53 0.08 1.89
CA THR A 148 17.13 1.13 2.84
C THR A 148 15.75 1.66 2.49
N LEU A 149 15.23 2.62 3.27
CA LEU A 149 13.94 3.31 3.06
C LEU A 149 14.10 4.81 2.70
N ASP A 150 15.29 5.19 2.22
CA ASP A 150 15.69 6.59 2.05
C ASP A 150 15.47 7.13 0.63
N ALA A 151 15.21 6.27 -0.35
CA ALA A 151 15.01 6.73 -1.72
C ALA A 151 13.66 7.47 -1.86
N GLU A 152 13.59 8.53 -2.66
CA GLU A 152 12.39 9.39 -2.78
C GLU A 152 11.11 8.61 -3.13
N TRP A 153 11.23 7.60 -4.01
CA TRP A 153 10.11 6.75 -4.42
C TRP A 153 9.59 5.83 -3.29
N GLN A 154 10.36 5.65 -2.21
CA GLN A 154 9.96 4.86 -1.05
C GLN A 154 9.03 5.63 -0.10
N GLY A 155 8.75 6.92 -0.38
CA GLY A 155 7.70 7.67 0.32
C GLY A 155 6.32 6.99 0.26
N GLY A 156 6.01 6.27 -0.83
CA GLY A 156 4.78 5.48 -0.94
C GLY A 156 4.73 4.29 0.02
N TYR A 157 5.89 3.71 0.36
CA TYR A 157 5.98 2.59 1.33
C TYR A 157 5.69 3.07 2.75
N LYS A 158 6.22 4.23 3.11
CA LYS A 158 5.95 4.88 4.41
C LYS A 158 4.47 5.19 4.57
N ARG A 159 3.88 5.86 3.58
CA ARG A 159 2.44 6.17 3.57
C ARG A 159 1.56 4.91 3.61
N GLN A 160 2.03 3.80 3.04
CA GLN A 160 1.32 2.53 3.07
C GLN A 160 1.19 1.99 4.50
N VAL A 161 2.31 1.84 5.21
CA VAL A 161 2.26 1.33 6.60
C VAL A 161 1.56 2.30 7.55
N GLU A 162 1.71 3.62 7.34
CA GLU A 162 1.02 4.65 8.12
C GLU A 162 -0.51 4.58 7.93
N THR A 163 -0.99 4.35 6.71
CA THR A 163 -2.43 4.16 6.47
C THR A 163 -2.95 2.91 7.19
N TYR A 164 -2.14 1.84 7.27
CA TYR A 164 -2.52 0.62 7.97
C TYR A 164 -2.50 0.82 9.49
N GLN A 165 -1.50 1.52 10.04
CA GLN A 165 -1.46 1.91 11.44
C GLN A 165 -2.73 2.69 11.81
N TRP A 166 -3.09 3.68 10.99
CA TRP A 166 -4.33 4.43 11.15
C TRP A 166 -5.57 3.53 11.15
N LEU A 167 -5.68 2.60 10.19
CA LEU A 167 -6.80 1.66 10.11
C LEU A 167 -6.93 0.79 11.36
N PHE A 168 -5.82 0.25 11.89
CA PHE A 168 -5.86 -0.55 13.12
C PHE A 168 -6.20 0.30 14.35
N ARG A 169 -5.65 1.51 14.47
CA ARG A 169 -5.98 2.45 15.56
C ARG A 169 -7.46 2.81 15.55
N LYS A 170 -8.02 3.10 14.37
CA LYS A 170 -9.44 3.40 14.21
C LYS A 170 -10.37 2.23 14.52
N ASN A 171 -9.85 1.00 14.41
CA ASN A 171 -10.53 -0.22 14.83
C ASN A 171 -10.27 -0.60 16.30
N GLY A 172 -9.66 0.29 17.10
CA GLY A 172 -9.55 0.14 18.55
C GLY A 172 -8.36 -0.70 19.03
N TYR A 173 -7.43 -1.06 18.14
CA TYR A 173 -6.20 -1.75 18.53
C TYR A 173 -5.17 -0.77 19.10
N LEU A 174 -4.38 -1.24 20.07
CA LEU A 174 -3.14 -0.59 20.46
C LEU A 174 -2.09 -0.86 19.39
N VAL A 175 -1.53 0.19 18.78
CA VAL A 175 -0.65 0.07 17.60
C VAL A 175 0.61 0.90 17.79
N SER A 176 1.76 0.23 17.67
CA SER A 176 3.08 0.84 17.75
C SER A 176 3.28 1.84 16.62
N ASP A 177 3.96 2.94 16.94
CA ASP A 177 4.50 3.83 15.90
C ASP A 177 5.55 3.11 15.06
N THR A 178 6.21 2.07 15.59
CA THR A 178 7.17 1.28 14.83
C THR A 178 6.47 0.27 13.94
N ALA A 179 6.61 0.46 12.63
CA ALA A 179 6.33 -0.55 11.62
C ALA A 179 7.63 -1.26 11.20
N TYR A 180 7.51 -2.46 10.61
CA TYR A 180 8.65 -3.23 10.13
C TYR A 180 8.53 -3.53 8.64
N PHE A 181 9.61 -3.30 7.90
CA PHE A 181 9.74 -3.76 6.53
C PHE A 181 10.62 -5.02 6.50
N VAL A 182 10.05 -6.15 6.10
CA VAL A 182 10.84 -7.36 5.80
C VAL A 182 11.25 -7.26 4.33
N TYR A 183 12.51 -6.90 4.10
CA TYR A 183 13.02 -6.55 2.78
C TYR A 183 13.96 -7.63 2.25
N ALA A 184 13.50 -8.39 1.25
CA ALA A 184 14.29 -9.36 0.51
C ALA A 184 14.99 -8.71 -0.69
N ASN A 185 16.33 -8.71 -0.70
CA ASN A 185 17.14 -8.25 -1.82
C ASN A 185 17.76 -9.44 -2.56
N GLY A 186 17.35 -9.65 -3.81
CA GLY A 186 17.88 -10.70 -4.68
C GLY A 186 19.35 -10.47 -4.98
N ILE A 187 20.13 -11.54 -4.87
CA ILE A 187 21.57 -11.55 -5.06
C ILE A 187 21.87 -11.85 -6.53
N THR A 188 22.39 -10.86 -7.26
CA THR A 188 22.62 -10.92 -8.71
C THR A 188 24.09 -11.10 -9.10
N ASP A 189 24.99 -11.23 -8.14
CA ASP A 189 26.44 -11.38 -8.33
C ASP A 189 26.94 -12.84 -8.16
N LYS A 190 26.01 -13.80 -8.13
CA LYS A 190 26.35 -15.23 -8.13
C LYS A 190 26.98 -15.66 -9.45
N LYS A 191 27.83 -16.68 -9.41
CA LYS A 191 28.55 -17.21 -10.58
C LYS A 191 27.61 -17.72 -11.69
N ALA A 192 26.44 -18.23 -11.31
CA ALA A 192 25.43 -18.76 -12.21
C ALA A 192 24.03 -18.60 -11.58
N PHE A 193 22.99 -18.71 -12.41
CA PHE A 193 21.60 -18.62 -11.95
C PHE A 193 21.08 -19.92 -11.33
N ASP A 194 21.49 -21.10 -11.85
CA ASP A 194 21.15 -22.44 -11.33
C ASP A 194 19.65 -22.67 -11.00
N GLY A 195 18.74 -21.95 -11.68
CA GLY A 195 17.31 -22.01 -11.41
C GLY A 195 16.90 -21.47 -10.04
N LYS A 196 17.76 -20.68 -9.38
CA LYS A 196 17.59 -20.20 -8.01
C LYS A 196 17.91 -18.71 -7.91
N LEU A 197 17.00 -17.95 -7.31
CA LEU A 197 17.30 -16.61 -6.82
C LEU A 197 17.57 -16.69 -5.32
N GLU A 198 18.75 -16.29 -4.91
CA GLU A 198 19.12 -16.18 -3.49
C GLU A 198 18.82 -14.76 -2.99
N PHE A 199 18.49 -14.61 -1.70
CA PHE A 199 18.13 -13.32 -1.12
C PHE A 199 18.90 -13.03 0.16
N ASN A 200 19.30 -11.78 0.33
CA ASN A 200 19.62 -11.22 1.64
C ASN A 200 18.35 -10.57 2.21
N ILE A 201 17.95 -10.95 3.43
CA ILE A 201 16.76 -10.41 4.08
C ILE A 201 17.16 -9.48 5.21
N LYS A 202 16.59 -8.26 5.21
CA LYS A 202 16.73 -7.28 6.28
C LYS A 202 15.38 -6.93 6.88
N ILE A 203 15.30 -6.82 8.21
CA ILE A 203 14.18 -6.16 8.86
C ILE A 203 14.59 -4.70 9.11
N ILE A 204 13.83 -3.77 8.55
CA ILE A 204 14.06 -2.33 8.71
C ILE A 204 12.94 -1.76 9.59
N PRO A 205 13.23 -1.30 10.82
CA PRO A 205 12.26 -0.59 11.62
C PRO A 205 12.00 0.81 11.04
N TYR A 206 10.75 1.24 11.08
CA TYR A 206 10.32 2.55 10.63
C TYR A 206 9.34 3.14 11.64
N ASN A 207 9.65 4.31 12.19
CA ASN A 207 8.71 5.06 13.02
C ASN A 207 7.76 5.83 12.10
N GLY A 208 6.52 5.35 12.00
CA GLY A 208 5.47 5.92 11.16
C GLY A 208 4.68 7.02 11.85
N ASN A 209 4.18 7.95 11.04
CA ASN A 209 3.27 9.01 11.49
C ASN A 209 2.04 9.06 10.59
N ASP A 210 0.89 8.72 11.14
CA ASP A 210 -0.38 8.67 10.41
C ASP A 210 -1.25 9.93 10.53
N ALA A 211 -0.74 11.00 11.16
CA ALA A 211 -1.48 12.24 11.37
C ALA A 211 -1.94 12.91 10.06
N TRP A 212 -1.28 12.61 8.94
CA TRP A 212 -1.64 13.12 7.62
C TRP A 212 -2.89 12.45 7.02
N VAL A 213 -3.26 11.25 7.47
CA VAL A 213 -4.33 10.45 6.85
C VAL A 213 -5.68 11.16 6.94
N GLU A 214 -6.00 11.74 8.10
CA GLU A 214 -7.25 12.46 8.34
C GLU A 214 -7.45 13.66 7.39
N SER A 215 -6.42 14.50 7.26
CA SER A 215 -6.49 15.68 6.38
C SER A 215 -6.50 15.28 4.91
N ALA A 216 -5.75 14.24 4.53
CA ALA A 216 -5.77 13.70 3.17
C ALA A 216 -7.15 13.15 2.78
N LEU A 217 -7.84 12.43 3.67
CA LEU A 217 -9.18 11.92 3.40
C LEU A 217 -10.19 13.05 3.19
N LYS A 218 -10.14 14.10 4.03
CA LYS A 218 -11.02 15.27 3.88
C LYS A 218 -10.75 16.02 2.58
N ALA A 219 -9.47 16.24 2.24
CA ALA A 219 -9.09 16.89 0.99
C ALA A 219 -9.47 16.05 -0.25
N ALA A 220 -9.32 14.73 -0.18
CA ALA A 220 -9.76 13.81 -1.23
C ALA A 220 -11.29 13.86 -1.43
N ARG A 221 -12.07 13.99 -0.35
CA ARG A 221 -13.53 14.18 -0.44
C ARG A 221 -13.89 15.49 -1.14
N LEU A 222 -13.32 16.61 -0.70
CA LEU A 222 -13.53 17.92 -1.34
C LEU A 222 -13.16 17.91 -2.82
N CYS A 223 -12.05 17.24 -3.17
CA CYS A 223 -11.63 17.06 -4.54
C CYS A 223 -12.70 16.34 -5.38
N LEU A 224 -13.29 15.25 -4.87
CA LEU A 224 -14.31 14.48 -5.59
C LEU A 224 -15.69 15.14 -5.64
N ASP A 225 -15.99 16.03 -4.70
CA ASP A 225 -17.24 16.81 -4.69
C ASP A 225 -17.21 18.00 -5.65
N ALA A 226 -16.02 18.47 -6.03
CA ALA A 226 -15.89 19.62 -6.92
C ALA A 226 -16.45 19.33 -8.32
N ASP A 227 -17.21 20.26 -8.89
CA ASP A 227 -17.73 20.14 -10.27
C ASP A 227 -16.64 20.34 -11.34
N LYS A 228 -15.54 20.98 -10.96
CA LYS A 228 -14.42 21.29 -11.86
C LYS A 228 -13.30 20.27 -11.71
N LEU A 229 -12.68 19.93 -12.83
CA LEU A 229 -11.47 19.11 -12.84
C LEU A 229 -10.36 19.82 -12.04
N PRO A 230 -9.75 19.19 -11.03
CA PRO A 230 -8.72 19.83 -10.23
C PRO A 230 -7.43 20.03 -11.03
N GLU A 231 -6.56 20.90 -10.52
CA GLU A 231 -5.25 21.15 -11.12
C GLU A 231 -4.38 19.89 -11.15
N GLU A 232 -3.53 19.81 -12.17
CA GLU A 232 -2.54 18.75 -12.28
C GLU A 232 -1.36 18.98 -11.33
N SER A 233 -0.77 17.88 -10.85
CA SER A 233 0.51 17.95 -10.15
C SER A 233 1.64 18.17 -11.16
N ARG A 234 2.56 19.08 -10.84
CA ARG A 234 3.66 19.51 -11.74
C ARG A 234 4.55 18.35 -12.19
N GLU A 235 4.78 17.38 -11.31
CA GLU A 235 5.62 16.21 -11.56
C GLU A 235 4.83 14.98 -12.02
N CYS A 236 3.56 15.13 -12.41
CA CYS A 236 2.76 13.99 -12.85
C CYS A 236 3.05 13.63 -14.31
N ASP A 237 3.85 12.57 -14.53
CA ASP A 237 4.17 12.04 -15.87
C ASP A 237 2.95 11.79 -16.74
N TYR A 238 1.87 11.28 -16.16
CA TYR A 238 0.62 11.02 -16.89
C TYR A 238 -0.10 12.30 -17.33
N CYS A 239 -0.02 13.37 -16.54
CA CYS A 239 -0.58 14.67 -16.96
C CYS A 239 0.30 15.30 -18.04
N ARG A 240 1.63 15.29 -17.85
CA ARG A 240 2.60 15.75 -18.86
C ARG A 240 2.40 15.03 -20.18
N TYR A 241 2.31 13.70 -20.16
CA TYR A 241 2.05 12.88 -21.35
C TYR A 241 0.76 13.31 -22.08
N ARG A 242 -0.37 13.42 -21.35
CA ARG A 242 -1.65 13.83 -21.96
C ARG A 242 -1.58 15.22 -22.56
N LYS A 243 -0.97 16.17 -21.84
CA LYS A 243 -0.80 17.54 -22.32
C LYS A 243 0.05 17.59 -23.58
N SER A 244 1.17 16.88 -23.62
CA SER A 244 2.00 16.80 -24.83
C SER A 244 1.25 16.17 -26.01
N VAL A 245 0.36 15.19 -25.78
CA VAL A 245 -0.49 14.64 -26.84
C VAL A 245 -1.56 15.65 -27.29
N GLU A 246 -2.16 16.39 -26.37
CA GLU A 246 -3.14 17.45 -26.69
C GLU A 246 -2.50 18.59 -27.50
N GLU A 247 -1.27 18.96 -27.20
CA GLU A 247 -0.48 19.95 -27.96
C GLU A 247 -0.10 19.45 -29.37
N LEU A 248 -0.03 18.13 -29.56
CA LEU A 248 0.14 17.49 -30.88
C LEU A 248 -1.16 17.37 -31.66
N HIS A 249 -2.32 17.75 -31.11
CA HIS A 249 -3.48 18.03 -31.95
C HIS A 249 -3.19 19.32 -32.73
N MET A 250 -2.40 19.09 -33.80
CA MET A 250 -2.12 19.98 -34.90
C MET A 250 -3.41 20.62 -35.40
N HIS A 251 -3.25 21.85 -35.89
CA HIS A 251 -4.10 22.41 -36.94
C HIS A 251 -4.55 21.39 -37.98
#